data_AF-A0A927NCF2-F1
#
_entry.id   AF-A0A927NCF2-F1
#
_cell.length_a   1.000
_cell.length_b   1.000
_cell.length_c   1.000
_cell.angle_alpha   90.00
_cell.angle_beta   90.00
_cell.angle_gamma   90.00
#
_symmetry.space_group_name_H-M   'P 1'
#
loop_
_entity.id
_entity.type
_entity.pdbx_description
1 polymer ?
#
loop_
_entity_poly.entity_id
_entity_poly.type
_entity_poly.pdbx_seq_one_letter_code
_entity_poly.pdbx_strand_id
1 'polypeptide(L)'
;MKDNYFIIHGSFGSPYSNWFGWLADFISADGKQVYVPDFPIGVRFQNYENWSKLLKVYLETGLINQNTTIVAHSIAPVFVCKFLVENNVKVNKIISVCGFNNYLGINEEYDAVNKSMFFDNLESVKDYAKEIVCFYSDNDPYVKFEAEKGFADKIATEQVLMHDAGHINAESGYDTFEEIVSYL
;
A
#
# COMPACT_ATOMS: atom_id res chain seq x y z
N MET A 1 -6.16 1.98 -22.63
CA MET A 1 -5.69 3.06 -21.74
C MET A 1 -4.22 2.80 -21.46
N LYS A 2 -3.42 3.84 -21.22
CA LYS A 2 -2.01 3.65 -20.85
C LYS A 2 -1.93 3.15 -19.40
N ASP A 3 -0.90 2.37 -19.08
CA ASP A 3 -0.63 1.93 -17.71
C ASP A 3 -0.37 3.15 -16.83
N ASN A 4 -0.89 3.10 -15.61
CA ASN A 4 -0.73 4.16 -14.63
C ASN A 4 -0.53 3.62 -13.22
N TYR A 5 0.11 4.43 -12.39
CA TYR A 5 0.56 4.03 -11.06
C TYR A 5 -0.07 4.92 -10.01
N PHE A 6 -0.46 4.31 -8.90
CA PHE A 6 -0.79 5.01 -7.67
C PHE A 6 0.23 4.63 -6.60
N ILE A 7 0.78 5.60 -5.90
CA ILE A 7 1.66 5.37 -4.75
C ILE A 7 0.94 5.92 -3.51
N ILE A 8 0.66 5.05 -2.54
CA ILE A 8 -0.16 5.37 -1.37
C ILE A 8 0.67 5.18 -0.10
N HIS A 9 0.79 6.27 0.67
CA HIS A 9 1.59 6.32 1.89
C HIS A 9 0.95 5.59 3.07
N GLY A 10 1.77 5.28 4.08
CA GLY A 10 1.35 4.65 5.33
C GLY A 10 0.74 5.60 6.36
N SER A 11 0.65 5.11 7.60
CA SER A 11 0.10 5.88 8.72
C SER A 11 0.90 7.12 9.06
N PHE A 12 0.20 8.24 9.23
CA PHE A 12 0.79 9.55 9.51
C PHE A 12 1.87 9.99 8.51
N GLY A 13 1.89 9.38 7.32
CA GLY A 13 2.82 9.66 6.24
C GLY A 13 2.35 10.79 5.33
N SER A 14 3.04 10.96 4.21
CA SER A 14 2.71 11.94 3.19
C SER A 14 3.17 11.45 1.81
N PRO A 15 2.72 12.05 0.70
CA PRO A 15 3.19 11.70 -0.64
C PRO A 15 4.68 12.02 -0.88
N TYR A 16 5.32 12.79 0.01
CA TYR A 16 6.72 13.20 -0.10
C TYR A 16 7.68 12.41 0.80
N SER A 17 7.17 11.46 1.57
CA SER A 17 7.95 10.67 2.53
C SER A 17 8.63 9.48 1.86
N ASN A 18 9.65 8.92 2.53
CA ASN A 18 10.34 7.70 2.12
C ASN A 18 10.82 7.77 0.66
N TRP A 19 10.73 6.66 -0.04
CA TRP A 19 11.05 6.47 -1.44
C TRP A 19 9.93 6.87 -2.42
N PHE A 20 8.80 7.42 -1.95
CA PHE A 20 7.63 7.67 -2.81
C PHE A 20 7.93 8.68 -3.92
N GLY A 21 8.63 9.77 -3.59
CA GLY A 21 9.04 10.78 -4.57
C GLY A 21 10.01 10.21 -5.60
N TRP A 22 11.04 9.50 -5.15
CA TRP A 22 12.00 8.83 -6.02
C TRP A 22 11.31 7.84 -6.97
N LEU A 23 10.37 7.03 -6.46
CA LEU A 23 9.66 6.06 -7.30
C LEU A 23 8.75 6.75 -8.31
N ALA A 24 8.07 7.83 -7.91
CA ALA A 24 7.24 8.61 -8.81
C ALA A 24 8.06 9.20 -9.96
N ASP A 25 9.24 9.75 -9.67
CA ASP A 25 10.16 10.28 -10.68
C ASP A 25 10.68 9.16 -11.59
N PHE A 26 11.09 8.02 -11.02
CA PHE A 26 11.58 6.86 -11.77
C PHE A 26 10.54 6.37 -12.79
N ILE A 27 9.30 6.15 -12.36
CA ILE A 27 8.22 5.67 -13.22
C ILE A 27 7.85 6.74 -14.28
N SER A 28 7.81 8.01 -13.88
CA SER A 28 7.44 9.11 -14.79
C SER A 28 8.51 9.37 -15.86
N ALA A 29 9.80 9.13 -15.56
CA ALA A 29 10.90 9.24 -16.51
C ALA A 29 10.76 8.26 -17.70
N ASP A 30 10.06 7.14 -17.50
CA ASP A 30 9.71 6.17 -18.55
C ASP A 30 8.39 6.53 -19.27
N GLY A 31 7.88 7.76 -19.08
CA GLY A 31 6.69 8.27 -19.76
C GLY A 31 5.36 7.68 -19.28
N LYS A 32 5.35 6.97 -18.15
CA LYS A 32 4.14 6.44 -17.52
C LYS A 32 3.48 7.48 -16.62
N GLN A 33 2.18 7.34 -16.38
CA GLN A 33 1.44 8.25 -15.49
C GLN A 33 1.53 7.77 -14.04
N VAL A 34 1.83 8.69 -13.12
CA VAL A 34 1.91 8.39 -11.68
C VAL A 34 1.07 9.39 -10.89
N TYR A 35 0.35 8.89 -9.91
CA TYR A 35 -0.41 9.66 -8.94
C TYR A 35 0.06 9.30 -7.55
N VAL A 36 0.36 10.31 -6.73
CA VAL A 36 0.74 10.14 -5.32
C VAL A 36 -0.22 10.95 -4.47
N PRO A 37 -1.43 10.44 -4.18
CA PRO A 37 -2.45 11.21 -3.49
C PRO A 37 -2.03 11.53 -2.05
N ASP A 38 -2.36 12.74 -1.60
CA ASP A 38 -2.21 13.16 -0.21
C ASP A 38 -3.46 12.78 0.59
N PHE A 39 -3.36 11.71 1.39
CA PHE A 39 -4.49 11.23 2.18
C PHE A 39 -4.59 11.94 3.52
N PRO A 40 -5.80 12.20 4.05
CA PRO A 40 -5.95 12.80 5.37
C PRO A 40 -5.28 11.95 6.46
N ILE A 41 -4.44 12.58 7.29
CA ILE A 41 -3.72 11.95 8.40
C ILE A 41 -4.24 12.40 9.78
N GLY A 42 -3.90 11.65 10.83
CA GLY A 42 -4.31 11.91 12.21
C GLY A 42 -5.48 11.03 12.65
N VAL A 43 -5.53 10.64 13.93
CA VAL A 43 -6.45 9.64 14.52
C VAL A 43 -7.94 9.84 14.14
N ARG A 44 -8.36 11.09 13.92
CA ARG A 44 -9.74 11.42 13.53
C ARG A 44 -9.98 11.36 12.02
N PHE A 45 -8.96 11.64 11.22
CA PHE A 45 -9.08 11.83 9.78
C PHE A 45 -8.58 10.63 8.98
N GLN A 46 -7.56 9.93 9.49
CA GLN A 46 -6.99 8.74 8.88
C GLN A 46 -7.83 7.52 9.24
N ASN A 47 -8.88 7.32 8.47
CA ASN A 47 -9.75 6.16 8.59
C ASN A 47 -10.23 5.70 7.23
N TYR A 48 -10.73 4.47 7.18
CA TYR A 48 -11.20 3.85 5.93
C TYR A 48 -12.22 4.73 5.20
N GLU A 49 -13.19 5.32 5.90
CA GLU A 49 -14.25 6.11 5.27
C GLU A 49 -13.68 7.34 4.53
N ASN A 50 -12.79 8.09 5.17
CA ASN A 50 -12.19 9.28 4.59
C ASN A 50 -11.23 8.94 3.46
N TRP A 51 -10.38 7.91 3.63
CA TRP A 51 -9.47 7.47 2.58
C TRP A 51 -10.23 6.91 1.38
N SER A 52 -11.30 6.14 1.61
CA SER A 52 -12.18 5.60 0.57
C SER A 52 -12.89 6.71 -0.20
N LYS A 53 -13.40 7.75 0.47
CA LYS A 53 -13.98 8.94 -0.19
C LYS A 53 -12.99 9.60 -1.14
N LEU A 54 -11.73 9.78 -0.71
CA LEU A 54 -10.70 10.39 -1.56
C LEU A 54 -10.36 9.49 -2.76
N LEU A 55 -10.14 8.20 -2.52
CA LEU A 55 -9.77 7.26 -3.60
C LEU A 55 -10.92 7.05 -4.61
N LYS A 56 -12.17 7.17 -4.16
CA LYS A 56 -13.36 7.18 -5.04
C LYS A 56 -13.33 8.28 -6.08
N VAL A 57 -12.77 9.45 -5.78
CA VAL A 57 -12.64 10.53 -6.79
C VAL A 57 -11.77 10.09 -7.96
N TYR A 58 -10.67 9.37 -7.68
CA TYR A 58 -9.80 8.82 -8.73
C TYR A 58 -10.45 7.66 -9.49
N LEU A 59 -11.28 6.87 -8.83
CA LEU A 59 -12.09 5.83 -9.48
C LEU A 59 -13.15 6.43 -10.42
N GLU A 60 -13.94 7.39 -9.94
CA GLU A 60 -15.04 8.01 -10.70
C GLU A 60 -14.54 8.83 -11.90
N THR A 61 -13.33 9.36 -11.82
CA THR A 61 -12.65 10.02 -12.96
C THR A 61 -12.03 9.03 -13.95
N GLY A 62 -12.08 7.73 -13.67
CA GLY A 62 -11.55 6.67 -14.52
C GLY A 62 -10.03 6.47 -14.42
N LEU A 63 -9.36 7.16 -13.49
CA LEU A 63 -7.93 7.05 -13.28
C LEU A 63 -7.54 5.72 -12.64
N ILE A 64 -8.38 5.15 -11.77
CA ILE A 64 -8.19 3.79 -11.26
C ILE A 64 -9.03 2.83 -12.09
N ASN A 65 -8.36 1.90 -12.76
CA ASN A 65 -8.99 0.90 -13.62
C ASN A 65 -8.12 -0.36 -13.74
N GLN A 66 -8.53 -1.29 -14.61
CA GLN A 66 -7.88 -2.58 -14.82
C GLN A 66 -6.42 -2.53 -15.33
N ASN A 67 -5.90 -1.36 -15.74
CA ASN A 67 -4.52 -1.16 -16.16
C ASN A 67 -3.68 -0.45 -15.07
N THR A 68 -4.27 -0.19 -13.90
CA THR A 68 -3.61 0.51 -12.80
C THR A 68 -2.75 -0.44 -11.98
N THR A 69 -1.54 -0.02 -11.65
CA THR A 69 -0.71 -0.63 -10.61
C THR A 69 -0.79 0.24 -9.35
N ILE A 70 -1.14 -0.35 -8.21
CA ILE A 70 -1.17 0.37 -6.92
C ILE A 70 -0.01 -0.10 -6.05
N VAL A 71 0.90 0.81 -5.76
CA VAL A 71 1.99 0.65 -4.79
C VAL A 71 1.51 1.21 -3.46
N ALA A 72 1.52 0.40 -2.40
CA ALA A 72 0.97 0.77 -1.10
C ALA A 72 1.94 0.39 0.02
N HIS A 73 2.18 1.32 0.95
CA HIS A 73 3.11 1.12 2.06
C HIS A 73 2.39 1.02 3.42
N SER A 74 2.89 0.15 4.29
CA SER A 74 2.47 0.02 5.69
C SER A 74 0.99 -0.34 5.89
N ILE A 75 0.16 0.60 6.33
CA ILE A 75 -1.30 0.39 6.49
C ILE A 75 -2.06 0.44 5.15
N ALA A 76 -1.48 1.05 4.12
CA ALA A 76 -2.18 1.25 2.85
C ALA A 76 -2.54 -0.05 2.10
N PRO A 77 -1.73 -1.13 2.11
CA PRO A 77 -2.08 -2.41 1.53
C PRO A 77 -3.44 -2.95 1.96
N VAL A 78 -3.74 -3.01 3.27
CA VAL A 78 -5.05 -3.49 3.75
C VAL A 78 -6.18 -2.54 3.35
N PHE A 79 -5.94 -1.23 3.40
CA PHE A 79 -6.89 -0.23 2.91
C PHE A 79 -7.23 -0.45 1.43
N VAL A 80 -6.22 -0.63 0.56
CA VAL A 80 -6.39 -0.88 -0.87
C VAL A 80 -7.16 -2.17 -1.10
N CYS A 81 -6.80 -3.25 -0.40
CA CYS A 81 -7.50 -4.53 -0.51
C CYS A 81 -9.00 -4.36 -0.20
N LYS A 82 -9.32 -3.72 0.93
CA LYS A 82 -10.69 -3.45 1.34
C LYS A 82 -11.42 -2.54 0.36
N PHE A 83 -10.76 -1.49 -0.13
CA PHE A 83 -11.34 -0.57 -1.11
C PHE A 83 -11.72 -1.26 -2.42
N LEU A 84 -10.82 -2.06 -2.98
CA LEU A 84 -11.05 -2.74 -4.25
C LEU A 84 -12.20 -3.74 -4.15
N VAL A 85 -12.25 -4.53 -3.07
CA VAL A 85 -13.32 -5.51 -2.85
C VAL A 85 -14.67 -4.83 -2.64
N GLU A 86 -14.76 -3.85 -1.73
CA GLU A 86 -16.04 -3.19 -1.41
C GLU A 86 -16.63 -2.41 -2.60
N ASN A 87 -15.78 -1.92 -3.51
CA ASN A 87 -16.22 -1.14 -4.67
C ASN A 87 -16.19 -1.93 -5.98
N ASN A 88 -15.91 -3.24 -5.93
CA ASN A 88 -15.82 -4.12 -7.09
C ASN A 88 -14.86 -3.61 -8.19
N VAL A 89 -13.71 -3.05 -7.80
CA VAL A 89 -12.75 -2.42 -8.70
C VAL A 89 -11.63 -3.38 -9.02
N LYS A 90 -11.41 -3.66 -10.31
CA LYS A 90 -10.26 -4.45 -10.75
C LYS A 90 -9.09 -3.57 -11.14
N VAL A 91 -7.89 -3.98 -10.74
CA VAL A 91 -6.61 -3.36 -11.07
C VAL A 91 -5.67 -4.37 -11.70
N ASN A 92 -4.60 -3.90 -12.33
CA ASN A 92 -3.61 -4.79 -12.92
C ASN A 92 -2.79 -5.48 -11.83
N LYS A 93 -2.21 -4.68 -10.92
CA LYS A 93 -1.23 -5.14 -9.94
C LYS A 93 -1.37 -4.37 -8.63
N ILE A 94 -1.12 -5.07 -7.52
CA ILE A 94 -0.88 -4.45 -6.21
C ILE A 94 0.57 -4.75 -5.81
N ILE A 95 1.32 -3.73 -5.42
CA ILE A 95 2.63 -3.88 -4.78
C ILE A 95 2.48 -3.42 -3.34
N SER A 96 2.43 -4.38 -2.43
CA SER A 96 2.33 -4.17 -1.00
C SER A 96 3.72 -4.13 -0.39
N VAL A 97 4.06 -3.06 0.35
CA VAL A 97 5.33 -2.91 1.06
C VAL A 97 5.05 -2.79 2.56
N CYS A 98 5.54 -3.73 3.37
CA CYS A 98 5.30 -3.82 4.81
C CYS A 98 3.79 -3.87 5.16
N GLY A 99 3.03 -4.64 4.38
CA GLY A 99 1.58 -4.75 4.51
C GLY A 99 1.17 -5.67 5.66
N PHE A 100 0.18 -5.25 6.44
CA PHE A 100 -0.36 -6.04 7.54
C PHE A 100 -1.88 -5.86 7.66
N ASN A 101 -2.53 -6.73 8.44
CA ASN A 101 -3.96 -6.65 8.73
C ASN A 101 -4.22 -7.02 10.19
N ASN A 102 -5.23 -6.40 10.81
CA ASN A 102 -5.64 -6.64 12.20
C ASN A 102 -4.49 -6.54 13.23
N TYR A 103 -3.56 -5.61 13.04
CA TYR A 103 -2.41 -5.44 13.93
C TYR A 103 -2.66 -4.30 14.93
N LEU A 104 -2.57 -4.60 16.23
CA LEU A 104 -2.87 -3.69 17.33
C LEU A 104 -1.81 -3.84 18.44
N GLY A 105 -1.76 -2.87 19.35
CA GLY A 105 -0.83 -2.83 20.48
C GLY A 105 0.41 -1.99 20.24
N ILE A 106 0.43 -1.14 19.21
CA ILE A 106 1.51 -0.16 18.99
C ILE A 106 1.35 0.99 19.99
N ASN A 107 0.23 1.71 19.88
CA ASN A 107 -0.27 2.71 20.82
C ASN A 107 -1.73 3.05 20.44
N GLU A 108 -2.41 3.85 21.27
CA GLU A 108 -3.84 4.18 21.06
C GLU A 108 -4.12 4.85 19.71
N GLU A 109 -3.22 5.70 19.23
CA GLU A 109 -3.39 6.46 17.99
C GLU A 109 -3.31 5.55 16.76
N TYR A 110 -2.26 4.72 16.68
CA TYR A 110 -2.09 3.75 15.60
C TYR A 110 -3.17 2.66 15.64
N ASP A 111 -3.53 2.20 16.83
CA ASP A 111 -4.58 1.18 16.99
C ASP A 111 -5.94 1.68 16.50
N ALA A 112 -6.26 2.96 16.72
CA ALA A 112 -7.49 3.57 16.22
C ALA A 112 -7.52 3.60 14.67
N VAL A 113 -6.40 3.99 14.04
CA VAL A 113 -6.25 3.97 12.59
C VAL A 113 -6.37 2.54 12.05
N ASN A 114 -5.59 1.60 12.60
CA ASN A 114 -5.53 0.22 12.16
C ASN A 114 -6.90 -0.48 12.25
N LYS A 115 -7.64 -0.26 13.35
CA LYS A 115 -9.01 -0.80 13.53
C LYS A 115 -9.95 -0.38 12.40
N SER A 116 -9.85 0.87 11.94
CA SER A 116 -10.73 1.36 10.87
C SER A 116 -10.44 0.70 9.51
N MET A 117 -9.17 0.36 9.26
CA MET A 117 -8.70 -0.22 8.01
C MET A 117 -8.84 -1.74 7.96
N PHE A 118 -9.06 -2.39 9.12
CA PHE A 118 -9.25 -3.84 9.22
C PHE A 118 -10.23 -4.38 8.18
N PHE A 119 -9.86 -5.51 7.61
CA PHE A 119 -10.64 -6.22 6.60
C PHE A 119 -10.61 -7.73 6.85
N ASP A 120 -11.74 -8.31 7.24
CA ASP A 120 -11.89 -9.72 7.55
C ASP A 120 -11.75 -10.61 6.31
N ASN A 121 -12.30 -10.16 5.18
CA ASN A 121 -12.32 -10.87 3.91
C ASN A 121 -11.12 -10.56 3.00
N LEU A 122 -9.94 -10.42 3.59
CA LEU A 122 -8.71 -10.00 2.89
C LEU A 122 -8.42 -10.81 1.61
N GLU A 123 -8.66 -12.12 1.62
CA GLU A 123 -8.31 -13.01 0.50
C GLU A 123 -9.12 -12.75 -0.78
N SER A 124 -10.32 -12.17 -0.67
CA SER A 124 -11.13 -11.81 -1.85
C SER A 124 -10.44 -10.81 -2.76
N VAL A 125 -9.42 -10.07 -2.30
CA VAL A 125 -8.66 -9.15 -3.16
C VAL A 125 -8.03 -9.86 -4.38
N LYS A 126 -7.77 -11.18 -4.29
CA LYS A 126 -7.23 -11.98 -5.40
C LYS A 126 -8.13 -11.97 -6.64
N ASP A 127 -9.43 -11.71 -6.50
CA ASP A 127 -10.35 -11.58 -7.64
C ASP A 127 -10.31 -10.20 -8.31
N TYR A 128 -9.63 -9.24 -7.68
CA TYR A 128 -9.60 -7.82 -8.04
C TYR A 128 -8.22 -7.32 -8.49
N ALA A 129 -7.15 -8.10 -8.30
CA ALA A 129 -5.82 -7.82 -8.85
C ALA A 129 -5.29 -9.06 -9.56
N LYS A 130 -4.68 -8.89 -10.74
CA LYS A 130 -4.08 -10.03 -11.45
C LYS A 130 -2.81 -10.52 -10.78
N GLU A 131 -2.08 -9.59 -10.17
CA GLU A 131 -0.81 -9.84 -9.50
C GLU A 131 -0.75 -9.05 -8.20
N ILE A 132 -0.23 -9.68 -7.15
CA ILE A 132 -0.05 -9.09 -5.83
C ILE A 132 1.36 -9.43 -5.38
N VAL A 133 2.26 -8.45 -5.41
CA VAL A 133 3.64 -8.58 -4.93
C VAL A 133 3.69 -8.04 -3.50
N CYS A 134 4.18 -8.83 -2.56
CA CYS A 134 4.32 -8.42 -1.16
C CYS A 134 5.80 -8.37 -0.76
N PHE A 135 6.32 -7.17 -0.56
CA PHE A 135 7.57 -6.90 0.15
C PHE A 135 7.31 -6.80 1.65
N TYR A 136 8.16 -7.45 2.44
CA TYR A 136 8.13 -7.40 3.90
C TYR A 136 9.53 -7.64 4.46
N SER A 137 9.76 -7.27 5.72
CA SER A 137 11.09 -7.40 6.34
C SER A 137 11.08 -8.29 7.57
N ASP A 138 12.22 -8.91 7.87
CA ASP A 138 12.41 -9.76 9.05
C ASP A 138 12.79 -8.97 10.32
N ASN A 139 13.09 -7.67 10.21
CA ASN A 139 13.47 -6.83 11.34
C ASN A 139 12.67 -5.52 11.44
N ASP A 140 11.45 -5.48 10.93
CA ASP A 140 10.55 -4.32 11.06
C ASP A 140 10.35 -3.94 12.54
N PRO A 141 10.68 -2.69 12.94
CA PRO A 141 10.62 -2.27 14.34
C PRO A 141 9.19 -1.96 14.85
N TYR A 142 8.21 -1.87 13.95
CA TYR A 142 6.84 -1.46 14.24
C TYR A 142 5.86 -2.63 14.14
N VAL A 143 6.01 -3.46 13.11
CA VAL A 143 5.12 -4.56 12.78
C VAL A 143 5.88 -5.87 12.90
N LYS A 144 5.36 -6.81 13.70
CA LYS A 144 6.01 -8.12 13.84
C LYS A 144 6.06 -8.86 12.49
N PHE A 145 7.19 -9.52 12.25
CA PHE A 145 7.41 -10.37 11.09
C PHE A 145 6.23 -11.32 10.79
N GLU A 146 5.66 -11.96 11.81
CA GLU A 146 4.54 -12.91 11.61
C GLU A 146 3.28 -12.22 11.07
N ALA A 147 3.07 -10.95 11.38
CA ALA A 147 1.93 -10.18 10.88
C ALA A 147 2.11 -9.82 9.41
N GLU A 148 3.30 -9.35 9.01
CA GLU A 148 3.60 -9.05 7.61
C GLU A 148 3.61 -10.32 6.76
N LYS A 149 4.29 -11.37 7.24
CA LYS A 149 4.31 -12.67 6.58
C LYS A 149 2.91 -13.26 6.46
N GLY A 150 2.11 -13.19 7.52
CA GLY A 150 0.74 -13.70 7.50
C GLY A 150 -0.17 -12.94 6.51
N PHE A 151 0.06 -11.64 6.33
CA PHE A 151 -0.60 -10.85 5.29
C PHE A 151 -0.18 -11.32 3.90
N ALA A 152 1.13 -11.44 3.65
CA ALA A 152 1.69 -11.89 2.38
C ALA A 152 1.23 -13.32 2.02
N ASP A 153 1.31 -14.27 2.96
CA ASP A 153 0.85 -15.65 2.78
C ASP A 153 -0.63 -15.72 2.35
N LYS A 154 -1.45 -14.78 2.82
CA LYS A 154 -2.88 -14.76 2.53
C LYS A 154 -3.21 -14.24 1.14
N ILE A 155 -2.47 -13.25 0.60
CA ILE A 155 -2.87 -12.56 -0.64
C ILE A 155 -1.86 -12.62 -1.78
N ALA A 156 -0.57 -12.80 -1.50
CA ALA A 156 0.47 -12.60 -2.48
C ALA A 156 0.41 -13.64 -3.60
N THR A 157 0.63 -13.20 -4.83
CA THR A 157 1.06 -14.04 -5.93
C THR A 157 2.59 -14.20 -5.94
N GLU A 158 3.31 -13.19 -5.44
CA GLU A 158 4.75 -13.21 -5.26
C GLU A 158 5.15 -12.55 -3.94
N GLN A 159 6.09 -13.18 -3.23
CA GLN A 159 6.59 -12.73 -1.93
C GLN A 159 8.07 -12.36 -2.04
N VAL A 160 8.44 -11.21 -1.48
CA VAL A 160 9.82 -10.72 -1.44
C VAL A 160 10.18 -10.41 0.02
N LEU A 161 10.98 -11.29 0.63
CA LEU A 161 11.54 -11.04 1.96
C LEU A 161 12.79 -10.19 1.83
N MET A 162 12.77 -9.02 2.47
CA MET A 162 13.88 -8.08 2.56
C MET A 162 14.59 -8.26 3.91
N HIS A 163 15.78 -8.84 3.89
CA HIS A 163 16.60 -9.02 5.09
C HIS A 163 17.14 -7.69 5.60
N ASP A 164 17.00 -7.45 6.90
CA ASP A 164 17.52 -6.27 7.60
C ASP A 164 17.04 -4.90 7.05
N ALA A 165 15.83 -4.84 6.50
CA ALA A 165 15.29 -3.67 5.79
C ALA A 165 14.38 -2.74 6.63
N GLY A 166 14.19 -3.05 7.92
CA GLY A 166 13.33 -2.30 8.83
C GLY A 166 11.90 -2.20 8.31
N HIS A 167 11.30 -1.02 8.37
CA HIS A 167 9.95 -0.78 7.84
C HIS A 167 9.96 -0.31 6.36
N ILE A 168 11.08 -0.50 5.66
CA ILE A 168 11.30 -0.05 4.27
C ILE A 168 10.90 1.43 4.12
N ASN A 169 11.34 2.25 5.06
CA ASN A 169 11.03 3.67 5.19
C ASN A 169 12.34 4.49 5.31
N ALA A 170 12.25 5.82 5.26
CA ALA A 170 13.42 6.69 5.34
C ALA A 170 14.23 6.49 6.64
N GLU A 171 13.56 6.22 7.76
CA GLU A 171 14.23 5.93 9.05
C GLU A 171 15.08 4.66 9.00
N SER A 172 14.72 3.72 8.13
CA SER A 172 15.46 2.47 7.85
C SER A 172 16.45 2.64 6.69
N GLY A 173 16.65 3.87 6.17
CA GLY A 173 17.58 4.18 5.08
C GLY A 173 16.99 4.13 3.67
N TYR A 174 15.67 3.98 3.53
CA TYR A 174 14.98 3.89 2.23
C TYR A 174 14.44 5.24 1.77
N ASP A 175 15.34 6.14 1.38
CA ASP A 175 15.02 7.34 0.57
C ASP A 175 14.82 7.00 -0.92
N THR A 176 15.32 5.83 -1.34
CA THR A 176 15.09 5.18 -2.63
C THR A 176 14.74 3.71 -2.40
N PHE A 177 14.14 3.04 -3.38
CA PHE A 177 13.80 1.62 -3.24
C PHE A 177 14.00 0.89 -4.58
N GLU A 178 15.25 0.61 -4.93
CA GLU A 178 15.61 0.09 -6.25
C GLU A 178 15.08 -1.32 -6.52
N GLU A 179 14.96 -2.13 -5.47
CA GLU A 179 14.46 -3.51 -5.55
C GLU A 179 13.02 -3.57 -6.06
N ILE A 180 12.22 -2.51 -5.88
CA ILE A 180 10.85 -2.47 -6.40
C ILE A 180 10.81 -2.40 -7.93
N VAL A 181 11.88 -1.97 -8.60
CA VAL A 181 11.91 -1.67 -10.03
C VAL A 181 11.64 -2.91 -10.88
N SER A 182 12.13 -4.09 -10.48
CA SER A 182 11.89 -5.34 -11.21
C SER A 182 10.43 -5.81 -11.15
N TYR A 183 9.60 -5.15 -10.35
CA TYR A 183 8.22 -5.52 -10.09
C TYR A 183 7.20 -4.51 -10.61
N LEU A 184 7.63 -3.45 -11.28
CA LEU A 184 6.74 -2.40 -11.82
C LEU A 184 5.87 -2.87 -12.98
#